data_AF-X1F4D0-F1
#
_entry.id   AF-X1F4D0-F1
#
_cell.length_a   1.000
_cell.length_b   1.000
_cell.length_c   1.000
_cell.angle_alpha   90.00
_cell.angle_beta   90.00
_cell.angle_gamma   90.00
#
_symmetry.space_group_name_H-M   'P 1'
#
loop_
_entity.id
_entity.type
_entity.pdbx_description
1 polymer ?
#
loop_
_entity_poly.entity_id
_entity_poly.type
_entity_poly.pdbx_seq_one_letter_code
_entity_poly.pdbx_strand_id
1 'polypeptide(L)'
;MLVEGYLKTGNYQAAVDTCDKYKGDITVELTYGKPYALFKLGDKGKATLLLREAIGFSPKVIKELLKKRHIQPESLDPDRYTVGGNDEAFYYWQRSGILWEDPEMKQWLIQNKDKGKRPR
;
A
#
# COMPACT_ATOMS: atom_id res chain seq x y z
N MET A 1 -2.07 3.84 -11.61
CA MET A 1 -3.32 3.05 -11.79
C MET A 1 -4.54 3.83 -11.27
N LEU A 2 -5.78 3.37 -11.56
CA LEU A 2 -7.03 4.07 -11.19
C LEU A 2 -7.16 4.32 -9.68
N VAL A 3 -6.87 3.32 -8.84
CA VAL A 3 -6.96 3.45 -7.37
C VAL A 3 -6.02 4.53 -6.86
N GLU A 4 -4.75 4.52 -7.28
CA GLU A 4 -3.77 5.55 -6.89
C GLU A 4 -4.21 6.96 -7.29
N GLY A 5 -4.82 7.09 -8.47
CA GLY A 5 -5.41 8.34 -8.94
C GLY A 5 -6.48 8.84 -7.99
N TYR A 6 -7.45 7.98 -7.65
CA TYR A 6 -8.51 8.31 -6.70
C TYR A 6 -7.98 8.69 -5.31
N LEU A 7 -6.96 7.99 -4.81
CA LEU A 7 -6.32 8.33 -3.53
C LEU A 7 -5.67 9.71 -3.56
N LYS A 8 -4.95 10.03 -4.63
CA LYS A 8 -4.28 11.34 -4.80
C LYS A 8 -5.26 12.49 -4.95
N THR A 9 -6.43 12.27 -5.55
CA THR A 9 -7.46 13.29 -5.71
C THR A 9 -8.46 13.33 -4.54
N GLY A 10 -8.26 12.53 -3.50
CA GLY A 10 -9.15 12.48 -2.33
C GLY A 10 -10.49 11.78 -2.56
N ASN A 11 -10.68 11.10 -3.69
CA ASN A 11 -11.90 10.35 -3.97
C ASN A 11 -11.84 8.95 -3.35
N TYR A 12 -11.82 8.92 -2.01
CA TYR A 12 -11.58 7.70 -1.27
C TYR A 12 -12.71 6.66 -1.44
N GLN A 13 -13.96 7.10 -1.59
CA GLN A 13 -15.08 6.17 -1.82
C GLN A 13 -14.90 5.42 -3.15
N ALA A 14 -14.55 6.11 -4.25
CA ALA A 14 -14.29 5.45 -5.52
C ALA A 14 -13.09 4.49 -5.45
N ALA A 15 -12.08 4.80 -4.64
CA ALA A 15 -10.97 3.89 -4.38
C ALA A 15 -11.44 2.61 -3.66
N VAL A 16 -12.28 2.74 -2.61
CA VAL A 16 -12.88 1.58 -1.92
C VAL A 16 -13.74 0.75 -2.88
N ASP A 17 -14.64 1.39 -3.63
CA ASP A 17 -15.53 0.70 -4.56
C ASP A 17 -14.75 -0.05 -5.65
N THR A 18 -13.64 0.53 -6.13
CA THR A 18 -12.75 -0.12 -7.08
C THR A 18 -12.09 -1.36 -6.45
N CYS A 19 -11.57 -1.23 -5.23
CA CYS A 19 -10.96 -2.37 -4.53
C CYS A 19 -11.97 -3.46 -4.16
N ASP A 20 -13.25 -3.12 -3.95
CA ASP A 20 -14.31 -4.10 -3.72
C ASP A 20 -14.70 -4.86 -4.99
N LYS A 21 -14.65 -4.22 -6.17
CA LYS A 21 -14.87 -4.89 -7.45
C LYS A 21 -13.83 -5.96 -7.76
N TYR A 22 -12.57 -5.71 -7.39
CA TYR A 22 -11.45 -6.64 -7.59
C TYR A 22 -11.09 -7.41 -6.31
N LYS A 23 -12.10 -7.77 -5.51
CA LYS A 23 -11.88 -8.51 -4.26
C LYS A 23 -11.26 -9.88 -4.54
N GLY A 24 -10.11 -10.15 -3.91
CA GLY A 24 -9.34 -11.38 -4.09
C GLY A 24 -8.07 -11.20 -4.92
N ASP A 25 -7.94 -10.07 -5.61
CA ASP A 25 -6.69 -9.65 -6.22
C ASP A 25 -5.73 -9.15 -5.12
N ILE A 26 -4.51 -9.70 -5.11
CA ILE A 26 -3.49 -9.46 -4.08
C ILE A 26 -2.44 -8.44 -4.52
N THR A 27 -2.66 -7.72 -5.61
CA THR A 27 -1.78 -6.64 -6.07
C THR A 27 -1.61 -5.57 -5.00
N VAL A 28 -0.41 -5.00 -4.93
CA VAL A 28 -0.03 -4.02 -3.90
C VAL A 28 -0.95 -2.78 -3.94
N GLU A 29 -1.39 -2.37 -5.12
CA GLU A 29 -2.24 -1.20 -5.30
C GLU A 29 -3.61 -1.36 -4.67
N LEU A 30 -4.19 -2.57 -4.72
CA LEU A 30 -5.47 -2.86 -4.11
C LEU A 30 -5.32 -3.12 -2.61
N THR A 31 -4.33 -3.94 -2.25
CA THR A 31 -4.10 -4.37 -0.86
C THR A 31 -3.66 -3.21 0.04
N TYR A 32 -2.82 -2.29 -0.44
CA TYR A 32 -2.48 -1.07 0.30
C TYR A 32 -3.42 0.11 0.03
N GLY A 33 -4.05 0.19 -1.15
CA GLY A 33 -4.91 1.32 -1.50
C GLY A 33 -6.25 1.31 -0.73
N LYS A 34 -6.87 0.15 -0.58
CA LYS A 34 -8.14 0.01 0.17
C LYS A 34 -8.02 0.43 1.64
N PRO A 35 -7.05 -0.07 2.43
CA PRO A 35 -6.92 0.36 3.82
C PRO A 35 -6.58 1.85 3.93
N TYR A 36 -5.80 2.42 3.00
CA TYR A 36 -5.56 3.85 2.97
C TYR A 36 -6.85 4.65 2.82
N ALA A 37 -7.68 4.30 1.82
CA ALA A 37 -8.95 4.96 1.57
C ALA A 37 -9.90 4.86 2.77
N LEU A 38 -10.05 3.66 3.35
CA LEU A 38 -10.89 3.44 4.53
C LEU A 38 -10.39 4.25 5.74
N PHE A 39 -9.08 4.38 5.92
CA PHE A 39 -8.52 5.19 7.00
C PHE A 39 -8.90 6.66 6.82
N LYS A 40 -8.76 7.21 5.61
CA LYS A 40 -9.16 8.60 5.32
C LYS A 40 -10.68 8.83 5.39
N LEU A 41 -11.50 7.79 5.18
CA LEU A 41 -12.95 7.82 5.38
C LEU A 41 -13.38 7.66 6.85
N GLY A 42 -12.45 7.40 7.76
CA GLY A 42 -12.71 7.30 9.20
C GLY A 42 -12.96 5.89 9.73
N ASP A 43 -13.08 4.87 8.87
CA ASP A 43 -13.17 3.46 9.28
C ASP A 43 -11.78 2.89 9.62
N LYS A 44 -11.15 3.47 10.66
CA LYS A 44 -9.78 3.13 11.08
C LYS A 44 -9.64 1.68 11.56
N GLY A 45 -10.72 1.09 12.09
CA GLY A 45 -10.76 -0.29 12.53
C GLY A 45 -10.58 -1.26 11.37
N LYS A 46 -11.45 -1.17 10.37
CA LYS A 46 -11.36 -2.01 9.16
C LYS A 46 -10.10 -1.72 8.36
N ALA A 47 -9.72 -0.45 8.25
CA ALA A 47 -8.47 -0.04 7.61
C ALA A 47 -7.25 -0.74 8.24
N THR A 48 -7.16 -0.76 9.57
CA THR A 48 -6.02 -1.36 10.28
C THR A 48 -5.96 -2.86 10.10
N LEU A 49 -7.11 -3.54 10.07
CA LEU A 49 -7.18 -4.97 9.80
C LEU A 49 -6.64 -5.28 8.40
N LEU A 50 -7.14 -4.58 7.38
CA LEU A 50 -6.74 -4.78 5.99
C LEU A 50 -5.29 -4.36 5.73
N LEU A 51 -4.78 -3.33 6.39
CA LEU A 51 -3.37 -2.95 6.30
C LEU A 51 -2.46 -4.09 6.80
N ARG A 52 -2.83 -4.76 7.90
CA ARG A 52 -2.04 -5.89 8.42
C ARG A 52 -2.05 -7.09 7.48
N GLU A 53 -3.16 -7.32 6.77
CA GLU A 53 -3.20 -8.34 5.73
C GLU A 53 -2.28 -7.96 4.56
N ALA A 54 -2.36 -6.71 4.09
CA ALA A 54 -1.48 -6.19 3.03
C ALA A 54 0.00 -6.32 3.37
N ILE A 55 0.38 -6.02 4.62
CA ILE A 55 1.75 -6.23 5.12
C ILE A 55 2.13 -7.71 5.10
N GLY A 56 1.19 -8.62 5.37
CA GLY A 56 1.41 -10.06 5.29
C GLY A 56 1.66 -10.57 3.86
N PHE A 57 0.98 -9.97 2.87
CA PHE A 57 1.20 -10.27 1.45
C PHE A 57 2.52 -9.69 0.95
N SER A 58 2.74 -8.38 1.16
CA SER A 58 3.88 -7.64 0.60
C SER A 58 4.69 -6.91 1.68
N PRO A 59 5.40 -7.64 2.57
CA PRO A 59 6.14 -7.03 3.69
C PRO A 59 7.30 -6.14 3.26
N LYS A 60 7.78 -6.27 2.02
CA LYS A 60 8.83 -5.39 1.48
C LYS A 60 8.32 -4.00 1.16
N VAL A 61 7.03 -3.86 0.84
CA VAL A 61 6.39 -2.57 0.54
C VAL A 61 6.42 -1.68 1.78
N ILE A 62 6.02 -2.19 2.94
CA ILE A 62 6.10 -1.39 4.17
C ILE A 62 7.53 -1.04 4.56
N LYS A 63 8.49 -1.94 4.33
CA LYS A 63 9.91 -1.63 4.56
C LYS A 63 10.36 -0.50 3.65
N GLU A 64 9.96 -0.55 2.38
CA GLU A 64 10.27 0.50 1.41
C GLU A 64 9.66 1.84 1.84
N LEU A 65 8.36 1.91 2.13
CA LEU A 65 7.66 3.13 2.54
C LEU A 65 8.25 3.78 3.80
N LEU A 66 8.85 3.00 4.70
CA LEU A 66 9.44 3.49 5.94
C LEU A 66 10.92 3.87 5.82
N LYS A 67 11.57 3.64 4.67
CA LYS A 67 12.96 4.06 4.47
C LYS A 67 13.07 5.59 4.49
N LYS A 68 14.21 6.06 4.99
CA LYS A 68 14.60 7.48 4.86
C LYS A 68 15.12 7.81 3.45
N ARG A 69 15.65 6.82 2.75
CA ARG A 69 16.21 6.94 1.40
C ARG A 69 15.84 5.70 0.60
N HIS A 70 15.26 5.92 -0.57
CA HIS A 70 14.79 4.88 -1.47
C HIS A 70 15.80 4.76 -2.60
N ILE A 71 16.69 3.77 -2.49
CA ILE A 71 17.70 3.49 -3.51
C ILE A 71 17.06 2.55 -4.52
N GLN A 72 17.15 2.90 -5.80
CA GLN A 72 16.70 2.06 -6.89
C GLN A 72 17.38 0.67 -6.80
N PRO A 73 16.62 -0.43 -6.75
CA PRO A 73 17.20 -1.77 -6.79
C PRO A 73 18.00 -2.01 -8.07
N GLU A 74 19.09 -2.75 -8.01
CA GLU A 74 19.85 -3.16 -9.20
C GLU A 74 19.03 -4.07 -10.13
N SER A 75 18.07 -4.81 -9.57
CA SER A 75 17.17 -5.71 -10.29
C SER A 75 15.98 -4.98 -10.96
N LEU A 76 16.02 -3.65 -11.06
CA LEU A 76 14.89 -2.89 -11.62
C LEU A 76 14.85 -3.06 -13.14
N ASP A 77 13.74 -3.57 -13.64
CA ASP A 77 13.48 -3.74 -15.07
C ASP A 77 12.25 -2.90 -15.45
N PRO A 78 12.34 -1.98 -16.44
CA PRO A 78 11.23 -1.09 -16.80
C PRO A 78 9.93 -1.82 -17.18
N ASP A 79 10.04 -3.02 -17.74
CA ASP A 79 8.92 -3.74 -18.34
C ASP A 79 8.37 -4.84 -17.43
N ARG A 80 9.05 -5.16 -16.32
CA ARG A 80 8.64 -6.20 -15.39
C ARG A 80 9.10 -5.94 -13.97
N TYR A 81 8.37 -6.50 -13.02
CA TYR A 81 8.82 -6.60 -11.65
C TYR A 81 8.47 -7.98 -11.08
N THR A 82 9.18 -8.35 -10.03
CA THR A 82 8.94 -9.57 -9.27
C THR A 82 7.84 -9.31 -8.26
N VAL A 83 6.72 -10.03 -8.34
CA VAL A 83 5.64 -9.94 -7.36
C VAL A 83 6.18 -10.30 -5.96
N GLY A 84 5.98 -9.42 -4.97
CA GLY A 84 6.60 -9.53 -3.65
C GLY A 84 8.10 -9.24 -3.62
N GLY A 85 8.65 -8.65 -4.68
CA GLY A 85 10.05 -8.28 -4.86
C GLY A 85 10.41 -6.92 -4.26
N ASN A 86 11.70 -6.55 -4.37
CA ASN A 86 12.17 -5.22 -3.98
C ASN A 86 11.82 -4.17 -5.05
N ASP A 87 11.80 -4.59 -6.31
CA ASP A 87 11.36 -3.84 -7.48
C ASP A 87 9.87 -3.46 -7.39
N GLU A 88 8.98 -4.40 -7.04
CA GLU A 88 7.56 -4.10 -6.78
C GLU A 88 7.41 -3.03 -5.69
N ALA A 89 8.12 -3.21 -4.58
CA ALA A 89 8.07 -2.29 -3.46
C ALA A 89 8.57 -0.88 -3.83
N PHE A 90 9.68 -0.81 -4.57
CA PHE A 90 10.23 0.45 -5.06
C PHE A 90 9.29 1.14 -6.05
N TYR A 91 8.73 0.40 -7.02
CA TYR A 91 7.79 0.96 -7.98
C TYR A 91 6.50 1.45 -7.32
N TYR A 92 5.98 0.71 -6.34
CA TYR A 92 4.85 1.16 -5.56
C TYR A 92 5.18 2.44 -4.79
N TRP A 93 6.33 2.50 -4.11
CA TRP A 93 6.77 3.72 -3.43
C TRP A 93 6.92 4.89 -4.42
N GLN A 94 7.50 4.68 -5.59
CA GLN A 94 7.68 5.74 -6.58
C GLN A 94 6.32 6.32 -7.03
N ARG A 95 5.31 5.48 -7.20
CA ARG A 95 3.96 5.92 -7.60
C ARG A 95 3.17 6.53 -6.45
N SER A 96 3.20 5.91 -5.28
CA SER A 96 2.23 6.14 -4.21
C SER A 96 2.85 6.61 -2.90
N GLY A 97 4.18 6.68 -2.80
CA GLY A 97 4.93 7.04 -1.60
C GLY A 97 4.54 8.40 -1.02
N ILE A 98 4.25 9.39 -1.88
CA ILE A 98 3.79 10.72 -1.44
C ILE A 98 2.52 10.66 -0.58
N LEU A 99 1.62 9.70 -0.81
CA LEU A 99 0.41 9.51 -0.02
C LEU A 99 0.73 9.12 1.43
N TRP A 100 1.84 8.42 1.61
CA TRP A 100 2.32 7.88 2.89
C TRP A 100 3.29 8.81 3.59
N GLU A 101 3.64 9.97 3.01
CA GLU A 101 4.45 11.00 3.65
C GLU A 101 3.67 11.82 4.68
N ASP A 102 2.34 11.75 4.62
CA ASP A 102 1.44 12.32 5.63
C ASP A 102 1.83 11.81 7.04
N PRO A 103 2.05 12.70 8.03
CA PRO A 103 2.53 12.30 9.36
C PRO A 103 1.62 11.30 10.08
N GLU A 104 0.30 11.42 9.93
CA GLU A 104 -0.66 10.48 10.52
C GLU A 104 -0.51 9.10 9.88
N MET A 105 -0.38 9.07 8.55
CA MET A 105 -0.17 7.83 7.80
C MET A 105 1.17 7.17 8.13
N LYS A 106 2.25 7.94 8.25
CA LYS A 106 3.56 7.42 8.68
C LYS A 106 3.49 6.80 10.06
N GLN A 107 2.88 7.49 11.02
CA GLN A 107 2.72 6.97 12.38
C GLN A 107 1.90 5.67 12.37
N TRP A 108 0.82 5.64 11.60
CA TRP A 108 -0.02 4.46 11.47
C TRP A 108 0.72 3.26 10.85
N LEU A 109 1.57 3.49 9.83
CA LEU A 109 2.46 2.45 9.28
C LEU A 109 3.43 1.92 10.34
N ILE A 110 4.12 2.81 11.06
CA ILE A 110 5.10 2.43 12.11
C ILE A 110 4.44 1.55 13.18
N GLN A 111 3.22 1.89 13.61
CA GLN A 111 2.48 1.13 14.62
C GLN A 111 2.07 -0.28 14.17
N ASN A 112 2.04 -0.54 12.86
CA ASN A 112 1.55 -1.80 12.29
C ASN A 112 2.63 -2.60 11.53
N LYS A 113 3.84 -2.08 11.37
CA LYS A 113 4.90 -2.68 10.54
C LYS A 113 5.23 -4.15 10.85
N ASP A 114 5.17 -4.54 12.12
CA ASP A 114 5.49 -5.90 12.59
C ASP A 114 4.23 -6.74 12.85
N LYS A 115 3.04 -6.19 12.56
CA LYS A 115 1.74 -6.83 12.84
C LYS A 115 1.14 -7.53 11.61
N GLY A 116 1.94 -7.71 10.56
CA GLY A 116 1.53 -8.40 9.34
C GLY A 116 1.08 -9.82 9.62
N LYS A 117 -0.12 -10.19 9.16
CA LYS A 117 -0.62 -11.56 9.24
C LYS A 117 -1.14 -11.95 7.87
N ARG A 118 -0.57 -13.01 7.28
CA ARG A 118 -1.18 -13.60 6.09
C ARG A 118 -2.53 -14.16 6.48
N PRO A 119 -3.63 -13.82 5.78
CA PRO A 119 -4.90 -14.50 5.99
C PRO A 119 -4.70 -16.00 5.73
N ARG A 120 -5.31 -16.82 6.58
CA ARG A 120 -5.31 -18.29 6.43
C ARG A 120 -6.25 -18.72 5.33
#